data_AF-A0AA41UD09-F1
#
_entry.id   AF-A0AA41UD09-F1
#
_cell.length_a   1.000
_cell.length_b   1.000
_cell.length_c   1.000
_cell.angle_alpha   90.00
_cell.angle_beta   90.00
_cell.angle_gamma   90.00
#
_symmetry.space_group_name_H-M   'P 1'
#
loop_
_entity.id
_entity.type
_entity.pdbx_description
1 polymer ?
#
loop_
_entity_poly.entity_id
_entity_poly.type
_entity_poly.pdbx_seq_one_letter_code
_entity_poly.pdbx_strand_id
1 'polypeptide(L)' 'MTQSTRKLIGVLLTLAVLVGYALIIMVIYDTYLTGLPQPVLLLFFVVAGLAWCLPAMAIIRWMAKPDKT' A
#
# COMPACT_ATOMS: atom_id res chain seq x y z
N MET A 1 -15.47 2.73 -19.38
CA MET A 1 -13.99 2.64 -19.48
C MET A 1 -13.65 1.23 -19.90
N THR A 2 -12.87 1.05 -20.96
CA THR A 2 -12.41 -0.28 -21.37
C THR A 2 -11.45 -0.85 -20.31
N GLN A 3 -11.40 -2.17 -20.20
CA GLN A 3 -10.57 -2.89 -19.23
C GLN A 3 -9.08 -2.51 -19.29
N SER A 4 -8.57 -2.15 -20.46
CA SER A 4 -7.19 -1.70 -20.67
C SER A 4 -6.88 -0.35 -20.01
N THR A 5 -7.78 0.63 -20.09
CA THR A 5 -7.62 1.93 -19.42
C THR A 5 -7.63 1.80 -17.90
N ARG A 6 -8.49 0.91 -17.36
CA ARG A 6 -8.55 0.63 -15.92
C ARG A 6 -7.27 -0.03 -15.39
N LYS A 7 -6.60 -0.87 -16.19
CA LYS A 7 -5.28 -1.42 -15.84
C LYS A 7 -4.19 -0.35 -15.77
N LEU A 8 -4.12 0.54 -16.76
CA LEU A 8 -3.14 1.65 -16.76
C LEU A 8 -3.31 2.57 -15.54
N ILE A 9 -4.53 2.99 -15.26
CA ILE A 9 -4.84 3.84 -14.09
C ILE A 9 -4.60 3.06 -12.79
N GLY A 10 -4.94 1.78 -12.74
CA GLY A 10 -4.70 0.91 -11.58
C GLY A 10 -3.22 0.80 -11.21
N VAL A 11 -2.33 0.68 -12.20
CA VAL A 11 -0.88 0.66 -11.96
C VAL A 11 -0.40 1.99 -11.37
N LEU A 12 -0.81 3.11 -11.96
CA LEU A 12 -0.44 4.44 -11.45
C LEU A 12 -0.96 4.70 -10.03
N LEU A 13 -2.21 4.32 -9.75
CA LEU A 13 -2.79 4.40 -8.40
C LEU A 13 -2.02 3.53 -7.41
N THR A 14 -1.64 2.32 -7.81
CA THR A 14 -0.86 1.42 -6.94
C THR A 14 0.49 2.04 -6.60
N LEU A 15 1.18 2.65 -7.57
CA LEU A 15 2.44 3.35 -7.34
C LEU A 15 2.26 4.58 -6.44
N ALA A 16 1.22 5.39 -6.68
CA ALA A 16 0.93 6.56 -5.85
C ALA A 16 0.64 6.17 -4.39
N VAL A 17 -0.14 5.10 -4.19
CA VAL A 17 -0.42 4.55 -2.87
C VAL A 17 0.82 3.96 -2.23
N LEU A 18 1.67 3.25 -2.98
CA LEU A 18 2.93 2.71 -2.47
C LEU A 18 3.84 3.82 -1.95
N VAL A 19 4.03 4.88 -2.74
CA VAL A 19 4.86 6.04 -2.35
C VAL A 19 4.25 6.76 -1.16
N GLY A 20 2.95 7.07 -1.20
CA GLY A 20 2.25 7.73 -0.10
C GLY A 20 2.30 6.92 1.20
N TYR A 21 2.09 5.60 1.11
CA TYR A 21 2.15 4.69 2.24
C TYR A 21 3.56 4.63 2.85
N ALA A 22 4.59 4.52 2.02
CA ALA A 22 5.99 4.50 2.48
C ALA A 22 6.34 5.80 3.23
N LEU A 23 5.92 6.95 2.71
CA LEU A 23 6.13 8.24 3.39
C LEU A 23 5.41 8.31 4.74
N ILE A 24 4.16 7.85 4.81
CA ILE A 24 3.39 7.81 6.06
C ILE A 24 4.09 6.93 7.10
N ILE A 25 4.49 5.71 6.72
CA ILE A 25 5.20 4.79 7.63
C ILE A 25 6.53 5.37 8.08
N MET A 26 7.26 6.05 7.19
CA MET A 26 8.53 6.69 7.53
C MET A 26 8.33 7.80 8.57
N VAL A 27 7.32 8.65 8.38
CA VAL A 27 6.98 9.70 9.36
C VAL A 27 6.57 9.08 10.70
N ILE A 28 5.72 8.06 10.70
CA ILE A 28 5.29 7.38 11.94
C ILE A 28 6.49 6.75 12.65
N TYR A 29 7.40 6.12 11.90
CA TYR A 29 8.59 5.51 12.46
C TYR A 29 9.48 6.55 13.15
N ASP A 30 9.77 7.65 12.46
CA ASP A 30 10.65 8.70 12.97
C ASP A 30 10.05 9.41 14.20
N THR A 31 8.74 9.66 14.19
CA THR A 31 8.03 10.40 15.25
C THR A 31 7.73 9.59 16.50
N TYR A 32 7.42 8.29 16.37
CA TYR A 32 6.93 7.49 17.50
C TYR A 32 7.80 6.29 17.86
N LEU A 33 8.60 5.77 16.92
CA LEU A 33 9.32 4.50 17.10
C LEU A 33 10.83 4.67 17.33
N THR A 34 11.34 5.90 17.24
CA THR A 34 12.74 6.21 17.53
C THR A 34 13.04 5.99 19.03
N GLY A 35 13.98 5.09 19.33
CA GLY A 35 14.42 4.78 20.70
C GLY A 35 13.67 3.64 21.40
N LEU A 36 12.71 2.99 20.73
CA LEU A 36 12.03 1.80 21.25
C LEU A 36 12.89 0.52 21.12
N PRO A 37 12.61 -0.53 21.92
CA PRO A 37 13.38 -1.76 21.88
C PRO A 37 13.18 -2.51 20.55
N GLN A 38 14.25 -3.16 20.09
CA GLN A 38 14.36 -3.82 18.79
C GLN A 38 13.18 -4.77 18.42
N PRO A 39 12.60 -5.56 19.35
CA PRO A 39 11.45 -6.42 19.04
C PRO A 39 10.19 -5.64 18.63
N VAL A 40 9.98 -4.44 19.20
CA VAL A 40 8.82 -3.59 18.89
C VAL A 40 8.94 -3.02 17.49
N LEU A 41 10.14 -2.56 17.11
CA LEU A 41 10.41 -2.11 15.75
C LEU A 41 10.18 -3.23 14.74
N LEU A 42 10.63 -4.45 15.05
CA LEU A 42 10.45 -5.61 14.17
C LEU A 42 8.96 -5.92 13.98
N LEU A 43 8.19 -5.93 15.08
CA LEU A 43 6.74 -6.12 15.02
C LEU A 43 6.06 -5.02 14.19
N PHE A 44 6.46 -3.76 14.37
CA PHE A 44 5.95 -2.62 13.61
C PHE A 44 6.20 -2.79 12.11
N PHE A 45 7.43 -3.14 11.70
CA PHE A 45 7.75 -3.34 10.28
C PHE A 45 7.00 -4.53 9.67
N VAL A 46 6.80 -5.62 10.42
CA VAL A 46 5.97 -6.75 9.96
C VAL A 46 4.52 -6.31 9.75
N VAL A 47 3.94 -5.61 10.72
CA VAL A 47 2.55 -5.14 10.63
C VAL A 47 2.39 -4.10 9.53
N ALA A 48 3.30 -3.14 9.40
CA ALA A 48 3.30 -2.14 8.33
C ALA A 48 3.48 -2.82 6.95
N GLY A 49 4.39 -3.78 6.84
CA GLY A 49 4.61 -4.57 5.64
C GLY A 49 3.43 -5.48 5.26
N LEU A 50 2.55 -5.82 6.19
CA LEU A 50 1.31 -6.55 5.90
C LEU A 50 0.13 -5.61 5.64
N ALA A 51 0.08 -4.47 6.32
CA ALA A 51 -1.01 -3.52 6.21
C ALA A 51 -1.09 -2.87 4.82
N TRP A 52 0.04 -2.67 4.12
CA TRP A 52 0.02 -2.14 2.74
C TRP A 52 -0.60 -3.11 1.71
N CYS A 53 -0.66 -4.42 2.02
CA CYS A 53 -1.30 -5.39 1.13
C CYS A 53 -2.80 -5.11 0.97
N LEU A 54 -3.46 -4.55 1.99
CA LEU A 54 -4.89 -4.22 1.96
C LEU A 54 -5.21 -3.18 0.86
N PRO A 55 -4.59 -1.98 0.83
CA PRO A 55 -4.86 -1.02 -0.22
C PRO A 55 -4.41 -1.51 -1.61
N ALA A 56 -3.29 -2.24 -1.71
CA ALA A 56 -2.87 -2.84 -2.98
C ALA A 56 -3.93 -3.83 -3.51
N MET A 57 -4.45 -4.71 -2.64
CA MET A 57 -5.48 -5.69 -3.00
C MET A 57 -6.77 -5.01 -3.45
N ALA A 58 -7.18 -3.92 -2.80
CA ALA A 58 -8.36 -3.16 -3.19
C ALA A 58 -8.24 -2.60 -4.62
N ILE A 59 -7.08 -2.04 -4.98
CA ILE A 59 -6.81 -1.51 -6.32
C ILE A 59 -6.74 -2.66 -7.34
N ILE A 60 -6.03 -3.74 -7.02
CA ILE A 60 -5.90 -4.93 -7.87
C ILE A 60 -7.28 -5.53 -8.19
N ARG A 61 -8.12 -5.72 -7.17
CA ARG A 61 -9.48 -6.23 -7.35
C ARG A 61 -10.31 -5.31 -8.24
N TRP A 62 -10.14 -4.00 -8.08
CA TRP A 62 -10.82 -3.03 -8.93
C TRP A 62 -10.35 -3.11 -10.38
N MET A 63 -9.05 -3.25 -10.68
CA MET A 63 -8.57 -3.37 -12.07
C MET A 63 -8.87 -4.74 -12.70
N ALA A 64 -8.91 -5.81 -11.90
CA ALA A 64 -9.15 -7.17 -12.39
C ALA A 64 -10.61 -7.43 -12.78
N LYS A 65 -11.56 -6.62 -12.30
CA LYS A 65 -13.00 -6.81 -12.57
C LYS A 65 -13.26 -6.82 -14.09
N PRO A 66 -13.77 -7.91 -14.67
CA PRO A 66 -14.07 -7.98 -16.10
C PRO A 66 -15.18 -6.99 -16.47
N ASP A 67 -15.12 -6.42 -17.67
CA ASP A 67 -16.21 -5.61 -18.19
C ASP A 67 -17.42 -6.52 -18.45
N LYS A 68 -18.61 -6.09 -18.03
CA LYS A 68 -19.84 -6.85 -18.27
C LYS A 68 -20.08 -6.87 -19.78
N THR A 69 -20.01 -8.06 -20.37
CA THR A 69 -20.53 -8.36 -21.72
C THR A 69 -22.01 -8.07 -21.79
#